data_AF-I6ASE1-F1
#
_entry.id   AF-I6ASE1-F1
#
_cell.length_a   1.000
_cell.length_b   1.000
_cell.length_c   1.000
_cell.angle_alpha   90.00
_cell.angle_beta   90.00
_cell.angle_gamma   90.00
#
_symmetry.space_group_name_H-M   'P 1'
#
loop_
_entity.id
_entity.type
_entity.pdbx_description
1 polymer ?
#
loop_
_entity_poly.entity_id
_entity_poly.type
_entity_poly.pdbx_seq_one_letter_code
_entity_poly.pdbx_strand_id
1 'polypeptide(L)'
;MAMPFRLIAHRGAPMRAPENTLASFRIAQQLGATEIETDVQLTTDNVLVLCHDDTLARYRLGDRRVEESPCEAAAFSDEPPPDGRHEARQRRDGIAGGDGPKGQPRRMLSGQPREQRAQSCGTVDGS
;
A
#
# COMPACT_ATOMS: atom_id res chain seq x y z
N MET A 1 -34.65 13.47 3.30
CA MET A 1 -33.78 12.30 3.03
C MET A 1 -32.60 12.37 3.98
N ALA A 2 -32.31 11.31 4.73
CA ALA A 2 -31.11 11.26 5.57
C ALA A 2 -29.87 11.19 4.67
N MET A 3 -28.84 11.99 4.98
CA MET A 3 -27.54 11.86 4.32
C MET A 3 -26.83 10.63 4.90
N PRO A 4 -26.43 9.65 4.07
CA PRO A 4 -25.76 8.45 4.57
C PRO A 4 -24.43 8.80 5.24
N PHE A 5 -24.00 8.00 6.21
CA PHE A 5 -22.65 8.10 6.75
C PHE A 5 -21.63 7.88 5.63
N ARG A 6 -20.57 8.70 5.61
CA ARG A 6 -19.45 8.52 4.68
C ARG A 6 -18.54 7.41 5.21
N LEU A 7 -18.22 6.45 4.35
CA LEU A 7 -17.23 5.43 4.63
C LEU A 7 -15.96 5.78 3.88
N ILE A 8 -14.98 6.32 4.62
CA ILE A 8 -13.70 6.77 4.06
C ILE A 8 -12.65 5.70 4.33
N ALA A 9 -12.03 5.19 3.27
CA ALA A 9 -10.97 4.21 3.34
C ALA A 9 -9.61 4.90 3.48
N HIS A 10 -9.08 4.92 4.71
CA HIS A 10 -7.78 5.50 5.04
C HIS A 10 -6.66 4.69 4.35
N ARG A 11 -6.06 5.30 3.32
CA ARG A 11 -5.04 4.70 2.42
C ARG A 11 -5.50 3.44 1.68
N GLY A 12 -6.81 3.35 1.45
CA GLY A 12 -7.48 2.18 0.89
C GLY A 12 -7.82 1.12 1.96
N ALA A 13 -7.56 -0.15 1.66
CA ALA A 13 -7.76 -1.30 2.55
C ALA A 13 -6.40 -1.92 2.99
N PRO A 14 -5.60 -1.23 3.83
CA PRO A 14 -4.23 -1.63 4.20
C PRO A 14 -4.15 -2.99 4.92
N MET A 15 -5.28 -3.46 5.47
CA MET A 15 -5.38 -4.80 6.08
C MET A 15 -5.49 -5.94 5.04
N ARG A 16 -5.70 -5.62 3.76
CA ARG A 16 -5.95 -6.59 2.69
C ARG A 16 -4.98 -6.47 1.50
N ALA A 17 -4.42 -5.29 1.27
CA ALA A 17 -3.37 -5.03 0.28
C ALA A 17 -2.48 -3.89 0.78
N PRO A 18 -1.26 -3.69 0.22
CA PRO A 18 -0.38 -2.61 0.65
C PRO A 18 -1.07 -1.25 0.55
N GLU A 19 -0.93 -0.41 1.58
CA GLU A 19 -1.53 0.94 1.60
C GLU A 19 -1.13 1.77 0.38
N ASN A 20 -1.97 2.73 -0.02
CA ASN A 20 -1.65 3.65 -1.13
C ASN A 20 -1.35 2.96 -2.49
N THR A 21 -1.90 1.76 -2.71
CA THR A 21 -1.84 1.02 -3.99
C THR A 21 -3.20 0.94 -4.67
N LEU A 22 -3.20 0.74 -5.99
CA LEU A 22 -4.43 0.49 -6.74
C LEU A 22 -5.13 -0.79 -6.27
N ALA A 23 -4.38 -1.81 -5.86
CA ALA A 23 -4.94 -3.03 -5.28
C ALA A 23 -5.73 -2.73 -3.99
N SER A 24 -5.17 -1.92 -3.10
CA SER A 24 -5.82 -1.47 -1.86
C SER A 24 -7.07 -0.65 -2.11
N PHE A 25 -7.04 0.25 -3.10
CA PHE A 25 -8.18 1.07 -3.49
C PHE A 25 -9.32 0.25 -4.09
N ARG A 26 -9.01 -0.73 -4.95
CA ARG A 26 -10.01 -1.65 -5.51
C ARG A 26 -10.70 -2.47 -4.43
N ILE A 27 -9.96 -2.94 -3.44
CA ILE A 27 -10.53 -3.69 -2.32
C ILE A 27 -11.41 -2.77 -1.45
N ALA A 28 -10.96 -1.55 -1.15
CA ALA A 28 -11.77 -0.58 -0.43
C ALA A 28 -13.12 -0.30 -1.11
N GLN A 29 -13.10 -0.11 -2.44
CA GLN A 29 -14.30 0.05 -3.25
C GLN A 29 -15.23 -1.17 -3.15
N GLN A 30 -14.68 -2.39 -3.24
CA GLN A 30 -15.46 -3.64 -3.10
C GLN A 30 -16.09 -3.81 -1.71
N LEU A 31 -15.47 -3.23 -0.68
CA LEU A 31 -15.99 -3.23 0.69
C LEU A 31 -17.03 -2.13 0.96
N GLY A 32 -17.37 -1.31 -0.04
CA GLY A 32 -18.39 -0.28 0.05
C GLY A 32 -17.89 1.08 0.52
N ALA A 33 -16.57 1.33 0.52
CA ALA A 33 -16.05 2.66 0.78
C ALA A 33 -16.58 3.65 -0.27
N THR A 34 -17.07 4.80 0.20
CA THR A 34 -17.58 5.87 -0.64
C THR A 34 -16.50 6.87 -1.02
N GLU A 35 -15.45 6.97 -0.20
CA GLU A 35 -14.32 7.86 -0.39
C GLU A 35 -13.02 7.12 -0.03
N ILE A 36 -11.92 7.54 -0.62
CA ILE A 36 -10.57 7.05 -0.30
C ILE A 36 -9.77 8.26 0.16
N GLU A 37 -9.13 8.13 1.31
CA GLU A 37 -8.11 9.04 1.75
C GLU A 37 -6.74 8.45 1.36
N THR A 38 -5.81 9.31 0.94
CA THR A 38 -4.50 8.90 0.43
C THR A 38 -3.50 9.99 0.74
N ASP A 39 -2.23 9.59 0.88
CA ASP A 39 -1.11 10.50 1.09
C ASP A 39 -0.40 10.74 -0.25
N VAL A 40 -0.09 11.99 -0.55
CA VAL A 40 0.64 12.37 -1.77
C VAL A 40 1.88 13.15 -1.36
N GLN A 41 3.01 12.80 -1.97
CA GLN A 41 4.26 13.54 -1.86
C GLN A 41 4.83 13.84 -3.25
N LEU A 42 5.66 14.88 -3.34
CA LEU A 42 6.28 15.35 -4.58
C LEU A 42 7.75 14.91 -4.62
N THR A 43 8.20 14.38 -5.75
CA THR A 43 9.59 13.97 -5.99
C THR A 43 10.44 15.11 -6.57
N THR A 44 11.75 14.92 -6.68
CA THR A 44 12.68 15.96 -7.22
C THR A 44 12.45 16.29 -8.68
N ASP A 45 11.85 15.36 -9.43
CA ASP A 45 11.46 15.47 -10.84
C ASP A 45 9.99 15.89 -11.01
N ASN A 46 9.38 16.47 -9.97
CA ASN A 46 8.02 17.00 -9.95
C ASN A 46 6.93 15.97 -10.27
N VAL A 47 7.15 14.70 -9.91
CA VAL A 47 6.15 13.65 -10.05
C VAL A 47 5.47 13.42 -8.70
N LEU A 48 4.15 13.27 -8.71
CA LEU A 48 3.38 12.92 -7.53
C LEU A 48 3.44 11.43 -7.29
N VAL A 49 3.77 11.03 -6.06
CA VAL A 49 3.80 9.63 -5.62
C VAL A 49 2.93 9.44 -4.39
N LEU A 50 2.39 8.24 -4.22
CA LEU A 50 1.59 7.90 -3.05
C LEU A 50 2.48 7.26 -1.99
N CYS A 51 2.84 8.03 -0.97
CA CYS A 51 3.67 7.57 0.13
C CYS A 51 3.28 8.33 1.40
N HIS A 52 3.02 7.59 2.47
CA HIS A 52 2.72 8.21 3.77
C HIS A 52 3.98 8.65 4.49
N ASP A 53 5.02 7.81 4.46
CA ASP A 53 6.22 8.06 5.24
C ASP A 53 7.08 9.12 4.57
N ASP A 54 7.74 9.95 5.37
CA ASP A 54 8.73 10.91 4.89
C ASP A 54 9.89 10.21 4.16
N THR A 55 10.32 9.04 4.64
CA THR A 55 11.45 8.29 4.07
C THR A 55 11.00 6.97 3.46
N LEU A 56 11.76 6.52 2.46
CA LEU A 56 11.49 5.29 1.73
C LEU A 56 11.95 4.01 2.46
N ALA A 57 12.39 4.13 3.72
CA ALA A 57 13.03 3.05 4.47
C ALA A 57 12.08 1.86 4.68
N ARG A 58 10.80 2.14 4.97
CA ARG A 58 9.75 1.11 5.16
C ARG A 58 9.57 0.25 3.90
N TYR A 59 9.83 0.81 2.73
CA TYR A 59 9.69 0.15 1.43
C TYR A 59 11.00 -0.50 0.93
N ARG A 60 12.07 -0.48 1.75
CA ARG A 60 13.40 -1.01 1.42
C ARG A 60 14.06 -0.33 0.21
N LEU A 61 13.72 0.94 -0.05
CA LEU A 61 14.30 1.76 -1.13
C LEU A 61 15.36 2.77 -0.61
N GLY A 62 15.84 2.56 0.62
CA GLY A 62 16.82 3.42 1.28
C GLY A 62 16.16 4.43 2.22
N ASP A 63 16.98 5.17 2.98
CA ASP A 63 16.51 6.10 4.02
C ASP A 63 16.32 7.54 3.51
N ARG A 64 16.33 7.73 2.19
CA ARG A 64 16.14 9.05 1.59
C ARG A 64 14.69 9.51 1.77
N ARG A 65 14.51 10.83 1.94
CA ARG A 65 13.19 11.45 1.89
C ARG A 65 12.59 11.37 0.49
N VAL A 66 11.26 11.30 0.39
CA VAL A 66 10.57 11.26 -0.92
C VAL A 66 10.86 12.53 -1.72
N GLU A 67 10.84 13.70 -1.07
CA GLU A 67 11.12 15.01 -1.68
C GLU A 67 12.55 15.18 -2.20
N GLU A 68 13.46 14.29 -1.81
CA GLU A 68 14.86 14.26 -2.23
C GLU A 68 15.12 13.12 -3.25
N SER A 69 14.10 12.34 -3.58
CA SER A 69 14.18 11.18 -4.48
C SER A 69 13.59 11.51 -5.86
N PRO A 70 14.20 11.06 -6.97
CA PRO A 70 13.52 11.02 -8.25
C PRO A 70 12.42 9.94 -8.21
N CYS A 71 11.38 10.08 -9.04
CA CYS A 71 10.24 9.17 -9.07
C CYS A 71 10.65 7.69 -9.23
N GLU A 72 11.65 7.42 -10.07
CA GLU A 72 12.14 6.05 -10.29
C GLU A 72 12.67 5.40 -9.01
N ALA A 73 13.33 6.17 -8.14
CA ALA A 73 13.86 5.67 -6.87
C ALA A 73 12.78 5.54 -5.79
N ALA A 74 11.68 6.28 -5.91
CA ALA A 74 10.53 6.23 -5.01
C ALA A 74 9.45 5.21 -5.46
N ALA A 75 9.59 4.64 -6.66
CA ALA A 75 8.64 3.67 -7.19
C ALA A 75 8.76 2.34 -6.45
N PHE A 76 7.72 1.96 -5.71
CA PHE A 76 7.56 0.61 -5.17
C PHE A 76 6.51 -0.16 -5.96
N SER A 77 6.66 -1.48 -6.05
CA SER A 77 5.68 -2.34 -6.74
C SER A 77 4.50 -2.68 -5.83
N ASP A 78 3.32 -2.81 -6.44
CA ASP A 78 2.09 -3.33 -5.81
C ASP A 78 2.21 -4.80 -5.35
N GLU A 79 3.25 -5.50 -5.79
CA GLU A 79 3.53 -6.88 -5.40
C GLU A 79 3.87 -6.96 -3.91
N PRO A 80 3.18 -7.81 -3.13
CA PRO A 80 3.52 -8.01 -1.74
C PRO A 80 4.94 -8.57 -1.62
N PRO A 81 5.70 -8.23 -0.57
CA PRO A 81 7.01 -8.82 -0.36
C PRO A 81 6.90 -10.35 -0.31
N PRO A 82 7.89 -11.10 -0.86
CA PRO A 82 7.82 -12.56 -1.00
C PRO A 82 7.73 -13.31 0.33
N ASP A 83 7.93 -12.61 1.45
CA ASP A 83 7.77 -13.13 2.81
C ASP A 83 6.30 -13.15 3.29
N GLY A 84 5.35 -12.67 2.46
CA GLY A 84 3.92 -12.68 2.76
C GLY A 84 3.53 -11.78 3.93
N ARG A 85 4.44 -10.91 4.39
CA ARG A 85 4.17 -9.95 5.46
C ARG A 85 3.61 -8.68 4.84
N HIS A 86 2.29 -8.57 4.78
CA HIS A 86 1.69 -7.24 4.86
C HIS A 86 2.02 -6.74 6.27
N GLU A 87 3.07 -5.94 6.42
CA GLU A 87 3.33 -5.28 7.70
C GLU A 87 2.28 -4.18 7.90
N ALA A 88 1.04 -4.61 8.15
CA ALA A 88 0.03 -3.84 8.85
C ALA A 88 0.49 -3.67 10.31
N ARG A 89 1.63 -2.98 10.51
CA ARG A 89 2.06 -2.49 11.81
C ARG A 89 1.46 -1.10 12.00
N GLN A 90 0.14 -1.07 12.18
CA GLN A 90 -0.48 0.02 12.93
C GLN A 90 0.13 -0.08 14.34
N ARG A 91 1.06 0.83 14.69
CA ARG A 91 1.37 1.03 16.10
C ARG A 91 0.05 1.40 16.77
N ARG A 92 -0.34 0.60 17.76
CA ARG A 92 -1.52 0.83 18.60
C ARG A 92 -1.37 2.19 19.27
N ASP A 93 -1.99 3.21 18.71
CA ASP A 93 -2.55 4.28 19.53
C ASP A 93 -3.88 3.74 20.05
N GLY A 94 -3.89 3.47 21.35
CA GLY A 94 -4.64 2.38 21.96
C GLY A 94 -6.16 2.47 21.88
N ILE A 95 -6.77 1.36 21.47
CA ILE A 95 -8.05 0.85 22.02
C ILE A 95 -7.86 -0.66 22.25
N ALA A 96 -8.10 -1.11 23.48
CA ALA A 96 -8.06 -2.50 23.88
C ALA A 96 -9.38 -3.22 23.58
N GLY A 97 -9.28 -4.44 23.05
CA GLY A 97 -10.34 -5.44 22.89
C GLY A 97 -9.89 -6.44 21.82
N GLY A 98 -10.00 -7.75 21.92
CA GLY A 98 -10.54 -8.70 22.89
C GLY A 98 -10.70 -10.02 22.11
N ASP A 99 -10.04 -11.08 22.58
CA ASP A 99 -10.10 -12.51 22.21
C ASP A 99 -10.47 -13.00 20.78
N GLY A 100 -9.53 -13.74 20.18
CA GLY A 100 -9.74 -14.65 19.05
C GLY A 100 -8.67 -15.77 19.02
N PRO A 101 -9.01 -17.02 18.64
CA PRO A 101 -8.21 -18.20 18.96
C PRO A 101 -6.98 -18.38 18.07
N LYS A 102 -5.86 -18.80 18.67
CA LYS A 102 -4.58 -19.11 17.99
C LYS A 102 -4.67 -20.44 17.24
N GLY A 103 -4.76 -20.38 15.91
CA GLY A 103 -4.69 -21.53 14.99
C GLY A 103 -3.27 -21.76 14.43
N GLN A 104 -2.86 -23.03 14.35
CA GLN A 104 -1.51 -23.57 14.09
C GLN A 104 -0.92 -23.28 12.69
N PRO A 105 0.42 -23.37 12.51
CA PRO A 105 1.07 -23.07 11.23
C PRO A 105 0.86 -24.18 10.19
N ARG A 106 0.42 -23.82 8.97
CA ARG A 106 0.32 -24.75 7.85
C ARG A 106 1.62 -24.83 7.04
N ARG A 107 1.99 -26.08 6.76
CA ARG A 107 3.13 -26.62 6.00
C ARG A 107 3.45 -25.87 4.70
N MET A 108 4.76 -25.72 4.46
CA MET A 108 5.35 -25.33 3.17
C MET A 108 5.10 -26.39 2.10
N LEU A 109 4.71 -25.95 0.90
CA LEU A 109 4.78 -26.72 -0.33
C LEU A 109 5.66 -25.95 -1.33
N SER A 110 6.74 -26.62 -1.72
CA SER A 110 7.71 -26.29 -2.75
C SER A 110 7.10 -26.20 -4.15
N GLY A 111 7.58 -25.29 -5.01
CA GLY A 111 7.59 -25.53 -6.45
C GLY A 111 7.39 -24.34 -7.40
N GLN A 112 8.49 -23.97 -8.06
CA GLN A 112 8.64 -23.58 -9.47
C GLN A 112 8.79 -22.09 -9.87
N PRO A 113 9.68 -21.81 -10.86
CA PRO A 113 10.16 -20.48 -11.18
C PRO A 113 9.26 -19.83 -12.25
N ARG A 114 9.04 -18.53 -12.18
CA ARG A 114 8.44 -17.78 -13.28
C ARG A 114 9.18 -16.48 -13.51
N GLU A 115 9.96 -16.51 -14.59
CA GLU A 115 10.26 -15.34 -15.40
C GLU A 115 8.95 -14.57 -15.65
N GLN A 116 8.91 -13.28 -15.29
CA GLN A 116 8.12 -12.31 -16.02
C GLN A 116 8.57 -10.88 -15.72
N ARG A 117 8.87 -10.20 -16.82
CA ARG A 117 9.38 -8.84 -16.98
C ARG A 117 8.59 -7.80 -16.18
N ALA A 118 9.35 -6.83 -15.68
CA ALA A 118 8.88 -5.52 -15.28
C ALA A 118 8.07 -4.83 -16.41
N GLN A 119 6.83 -4.50 -16.09
CA GLN A 119 5.94 -3.53 -16.75
C GLN A 119 5.08 -3.01 -15.57
N SER A 120 5.01 -1.73 -15.24
CA SER A 120 4.83 -0.58 -16.12
C SER A 120 5.19 0.73 -15.38
N CYS A 121 6.15 1.47 -15.91
CA CYS A 121 6.14 2.94 -15.79
C CYS A 121 5.16 3.42 -16.88
N GLY A 122 4.00 3.92 -16.47
CA GLY A 122 3.02 4.51 -17.37
C GLY A 122 3.22 6.01 -17.43
N THR A 123 3.98 6.49 -18.40
CA THR A 123 3.95 7.90 -18.80
C THR A 123 2.61 8.16 -19.48
N VAL A 124 1.78 9.03 -18.90
CA VAL A 124 0.60 9.56 -19.58
C VAL A 124 1.04 10.76 -20.40
N ASP A 125 1.39 10.55 -21.66
CA ASP A 125 1.54 11.65 -22.62
C ASP A 125 0.14 12.13 -23.02
N GLY A 126 -0.13 13.40 -22.70
CA GLY A 126 -1.35 14.08 -23.07
C GLY A 126 -1.38 14.44 -24.56
N SER A 127 -2.51 14.18 -25.21
CA SER A 127 -3.02 14.86 -26.40
C SER A 127 -4.52 14.67 -26.49
#